data_AF-A0A258HI41-F1
#
_entry.id   AF-A0A258HI41-F1
#
_cell.length_a   1.000
_cell.length_b   1.000
_cell.length_c   1.000
_cell.angle_alpha   90.00
_cell.angle_beta   90.00
_cell.angle_gamma   90.00
#
_symmetry.space_group_name_H-M   'P 1'
#
loop_
_entity.id
_entity.type
_entity.pdbx_description
1 polymer ?
#
loop_
_entity_poly.entity_id
_entity_poly.type
_entity_poly.pdbx_seq_one_letter_code
_entity_poly.pdbx_strand_id
1 'polypeptide(L)' 'MEPLSRPQAIIDFCLAPLALDSGTEAEREVRRRLEHVIKTYQTKLAVASAPTTVDFSQMPSQVINEAAHGYE' A
#
# COMPACT_ATOMS: atom_id res chain seq x y z
N MET A 1 9.22 -18.63 8.28
CA MET A 1 9.28 -18.32 6.84
C MET A 1 9.64 -16.86 6.73
N GLU A 2 10.70 -16.51 5.99
CA GLU A 2 11.06 -15.09 5.82
C GLU A 2 10.02 -14.38 4.93
N PRO A 3 9.77 -13.07 5.15
CA PRO A 3 8.84 -12.31 4.33
C PRO A 3 9.30 -12.24 2.88
N LEU A 4 8.46 -12.71 1.96
CA LEU A 4 8.71 -12.58 0.53
C LEU A 4 8.40 -11.14 0.09
N SER A 5 9.42 -10.43 -0.40
CA SER A 5 9.28 -9.04 -0.88
C SER A 5 9.18 -8.93 -2.41
N ARG A 6 9.75 -9.91 -3.14
CA ARG A 6 9.79 -9.93 -4.60
C ARG A 6 8.48 -10.51 -5.16
N PRO A 7 7.75 -9.80 -6.04
CA PRO A 7 6.49 -10.28 -6.63
C PRO A 7 6.59 -11.66 -7.27
N GLN A 8 7.67 -11.94 -7.99
CA GLN A 8 7.90 -13.23 -8.65
C GLN A 8 7.99 -14.38 -7.64
N ALA A 9 8.74 -14.18 -6.55
CA ALA A 9 8.87 -15.18 -5.49
C ALA A 9 7.54 -15.42 -4.76
N ILE A 10 6.73 -14.38 -4.57
CA ILE A 10 5.36 -14.50 -4.02
C ILE A 10 4.50 -15.35 -4.95
N ILE A 11 4.53 -15.08 -6.26
CA ILE A 11 3.77 -15.85 -7.25
C ILE A 11 4.23 -17.31 -7.28
N ASP A 12 5.54 -17.56 -7.32
CA ASP A 12 6.09 -18.92 -7.31
C ASP A 12 5.66 -19.69 -6.06
N PHE A 13 5.75 -19.07 -4.89
CA PHE A 13 5.32 -19.67 -3.63
C PHE A 13 3.83 -20.03 -3.65
N CYS A 14 2.97 -19.10 -4.08
CA CYS A 14 1.52 -19.30 -4.10
C CYS A 14 1.08 -20.34 -5.14
N LEU A 15 1.77 -20.43 -6.28
CA LEU A 15 1.39 -21.33 -7.37
C LEU A 15 2.06 -22.71 -7.28
N ALA A 16 3.12 -22.87 -6.48
CA ALA A 16 3.83 -24.14 -6.33
C ALA A 16 2.93 -25.36 -6.04
N PRO A 17 1.89 -25.29 -5.19
CA PRO A 17 1.03 -26.44 -4.90
C PRO A 17 0.14 -26.87 -6.07
N LEU A 18 -0.07 -26.00 -7.05
CA LEU A 18 -1.02 -26.23 -8.14
C LEU A 18 -0.42 -27.04 -9.30
N ALA A 19 0.90 -27.30 -9.28
CA ALA A 19 1.61 -28.07 -10.30
C ALA A 19 1.23 -27.66 -11.75
N LEU A 20 1.16 -26.35 -11.99
CA LEU A 20 0.74 -25.79 -13.27
C LEU A 20 1.77 -26.10 -14.37
N ASP A 21 1.29 -26.31 -15.59
CA ASP A 21 2.15 -26.54 -16.75
C ASP A 21 2.90 -25.25 -17.13
N SER A 22 4.22 -25.29 -16.96
CA SER A 22 5.10 -24.15 -17.17
C SER A 22 5.43 -23.96 -18.65
N GLY A 23 5.53 -22.71 -19.11
CA GLY A 23 6.01 -22.39 -20.45
C GLY A 23 4.92 -22.22 -21.51
N THR A 24 3.65 -22.44 -21.15
CA THR A 24 2.52 -22.05 -22.01
C THR A 24 2.40 -20.53 -22.10
N GLU A 25 1.84 -20.01 -23.19
CA GLU A 25 1.57 -18.56 -23.31
C GLU A 25 0.53 -18.09 -22.28
N ALA A 26 -0.45 -18.96 -21.96
CA ALA A 26 -1.46 -18.68 -20.95
C ALA A 26 -0.84 -18.51 -19.56
N GLU A 27 0.08 -19.40 -19.17
CA GLU A 27 0.80 -19.31 -17.90
C GLU A 27 1.65 -18.04 -17.82
N ARG A 28 2.37 -17.70 -18.90
CA ARG A 28 3.16 -16.47 -18.98
C ARG A 28 2.31 -15.21 -18.84
N GLU A 29 1.15 -15.16 -19.48
CA GLU A 29 0.24 -14.02 -19.39
C GLU A 29 -0.39 -13.89 -17.99
N VAL A 30 -0.80 -15.01 -17.38
CA VAL A 30 -1.31 -15.01 -16.00
C VAL A 30 -0.24 -14.50 -15.03
N ARG A 31 1.00 -14.96 -15.17
CA ARG A 31 2.12 -14.47 -14.35
C ARG A 31 2.35 -12.97 -14.50
N ARG A 32 2.34 -12.43 -15.73
CA ARG A 32 2.48 -10.98 -15.96
C ARG A 32 1.37 -10.18 -15.27
N ARG A 33 0.12 -10.63 -15.36
CA ARG A 33 -1.03 -9.96 -14.72
C ARG A 33 -0.93 -10.00 -13.21
N LEU A 34 -0.57 -11.15 -12.63
CA LEU A 34 -0.37 -11.28 -11.19
C LEU A 34 0.77 -10.38 -10.69
N GLU A 35 1.88 -10.33 -11.43
CA GLU A 35 3.00 -9.47 -11.09
C GLU A 35 2.59 -7.99 -11.11
N HIS A 36 1.81 -7.58 -12.11
CA HIS A 36 1.25 -6.23 -12.18
C HIS A 36 0.37 -5.89 -10.98
N VAL A 37 -0.51 -6.80 -10.57
CA VAL A 37 -1.39 -6.61 -9.40
C VAL A 37 -0.59 -6.45 -8.12
N ILE A 38 0.39 -7.34 -7.88
CA ILE A 38 1.22 -7.29 -6.67
C ILE A 38 2.00 -5.99 -6.61
N LYS A 39 2.66 -5.57 -7.70
CA LYS A 39 3.39 -4.30 -7.76
C LYS A 39 2.46 -3.12 -7.49
N THR A 40 1.28 -3.10 -8.11
CA THR A 40 0.29 -2.04 -7.92
C THR A 40 -0.14 -1.95 -6.46
N TYR A 41 -0.40 -3.09 -5.83
CA TYR A 41 -0.79 -3.15 -4.42
C TYR A 41 0.34 -2.69 -3.49
N GLN A 42 1.58 -3.14 -3.73
CA GLN A 42 2.76 -2.70 -2.97
C GLN A 42 2.96 -1.18 -3.07
N THR A 43 2.83 -0.60 -4.27
CA THR A 43 2.91 0.85 -4.46
C THR A 43 1.81 1.57 -3.68
N LYS A 44 0.56 1.08 -3.73
CA LYS A 44 -0.54 1.68 -2.97
C LYS A 44 -0.33 1.59 -1.46
N LEU A 45 0.19 0.48 -0.97
CA LEU A 45 0.56 0.31 0.43
C LEU A 45 1.66 1.30 0.85
N ALA A 46 2.68 1.48 0.01
CA ALA A 46 3.74 2.46 0.26
C ALA A 46 3.19 3.88 0.32
N VAL A 47 2.27 4.25 -0.57
CA VAL A 47 1.57 5.55 -0.54
C VAL A 47 0.69 5.69 0.70
N ALA A 48 -0.09 4.66 1.04
CA ALA A 48 -0.99 4.69 2.19
C ALA A 48 -0.24 4.74 3.53
N SER A 49 0.97 4.17 3.58
CA SER A 49 1.83 4.18 4.77
C SER A 49 2.76 5.38 4.82
N ALA A 50 2.80 6.19 3.75
CA ALA A 50 3.61 7.41 3.74
C ALA A 50 2.99 8.44 4.70
N PRO A 51 3.80 9.09 5.55
CA PRO A 51 3.30 10.15 6.41
C PRO A 51 2.75 11.29 5.56
N THR A 52 1.51 11.68 5.83
CA THR A 52 0.87 12.82 5.16
C THR A 52 1.44 14.11 5.70
N THR A 53 2.15 14.87 4.86
CA THR A 53 2.57 16.24 5.19
C THR A 53 1.33 17.12 5.24
N VAL A 54 1.01 17.66 6.42
CA VAL A 54 -0.07 18.63 6.60
C VAL A 54 0.52 20.03 6.58
N ASP A 55 0.05 20.88 5.67
CA ASP A 55 0.40 22.30 5.65
C ASP A 55 -0.57 23.08 6.56
N PHE A 56 -0.03 23.73 7.58
CA PHE A 56 -0.77 24.54 8.53
C PHE A 56 -0.78 26.04 8.18
N SER A 57 -0.20 26.45 7.05
CA SER A 57 -0.10 27.85 6.64
C SER A 57 -1.46 28.56 6.54
N GLN A 58 -2.53 27.81 6.26
CA GLN A 58 -3.91 28.31 6.14
C GLN A 58 -4.79 27.92 7.34
N MET A 59 -4.24 27.32 8.40
CA MET A 59 -5.03 26.91 9.55
C MET A 59 -5.47 28.14 10.35
N PRO A 60 -6.78 28.41 10.50
CA PRO A 60 -7.25 29.55 11.26
C PRO A 60 -6.89 29.37 12.75
N SER A 61 -6.31 30.39 13.37
CA SER A 61 -6.01 30.39 14.80
C SER A 61 -7.32 30.35 15.58
N GLN A 62 -7.50 29.35 16.43
CA GLN A 62 -8.59 29.35 17.41
C GLN A 62 -8.23 30.36 18.50
N VAL A 63 -8.95 31.48 18.56
CA VAL A 63 -8.85 32.42 19.67
C VAL A 63 -9.78 31.91 20.76
N ILE A 64 -9.22 31.47 21.89
CA ILE A 64 -10.04 31.14 23.06
C ILE A 64 -10.59 32.47 23.59
N ASN A 65 -11.91 32.60 23.60
CA ASN A 65 -12.57 33.74 24.18
C ASN A 65 -12.51 33.62 25.71
N GLU A 66 -11.46 34.17 26.33
CA GLU A 66 -11.29 34.13 27.79
C GLU A 66 -12.45 34.81 28.54
N ALA A 67 -13.18 35.74 27.91
CA ALA A 67 -14.37 36.34 28.51
C ALA A 67 -15.54 35.35 28.68
N ALA A 68 -15.54 34.23 27.94
CA ALA A 68 -16.50 33.14 28.12
C ALA A 68 -16.10 32.18 29.26
N HIS A 69 -14.87 32.28 29.78
CA HIS A 69 -14.38 31.47 30.89
C HIS A 69 -14.70 32.04 32.27
N GLY A 70 -15.29 33.24 32.33
CA GLY A 70 -15.63 33.92 33.58
C GLY A 70 -14.38 34.52 34.23
N TYR A 71 -14.45 35.80 34.60
CA TYR A 71 -13.42 36.40 35.44
C TYR A 71 -13.65 35.89 36.87
N GLU A 72 -12.68 35.18 37.45
CA GLU A 72 -12.60 35.00 38.91
C GLU A 72 -12.39 36.34 39.61
#